data_AF-A0A7L4YI82-F1
#
_entry.id   AF-A0A7L4YI82-F1
#
_cell.length_a   1.000
_cell.length_b   1.000
_cell.length_c   1.000
_cell.angle_alpha   90.00
_cell.angle_beta   90.00
_cell.angle_gamma   90.00
#
_symmetry.space_group_name_H-M   'P 1'
#
loop_
_entity.id
_entity.type
_entity.pdbx_description
1 polymer ?
#
loop_
_entity_poly.entity_id
_entity_poly.type
_entity_poly.pdbx_seq_one_letter_code
_entity_poly.pdbx_strand_id
1 'polypeptide(L)'
;MGHWTYLAILVGTLLAAAWLQLLPGVNVFGQPRRWLLSLLPGTAFLVWDVVVAERGWWAFAEQYTLGPRILGLPLEEIAFFLVVPTCAILGYEAVRTVLAARR
;
A
#
# COMPACT_ATOMS: atom_id res chain seq x y z
N MET A 1 -5.17 -19.79 11.05
CA MET A 1 -4.85 -18.60 10.23
C MET A 1 -3.34 -18.49 10.24
N GLY A 2 -2.67 -18.69 9.10
CA GLY A 2 -1.21 -18.91 9.04
C GLY A 2 -0.39 -17.64 8.74
N HIS A 3 0.94 -17.80 8.70
CA HIS A 3 1.94 -16.76 8.41
C HIS A 3 1.74 -15.96 7.10
N TRP A 4 0.79 -16.37 6.25
CA TRP A 4 0.47 -15.75 4.96
C TRP A 4 -0.69 -14.76 5.05
N THR A 5 -1.40 -14.68 6.18
CA THR A 5 -2.64 -13.91 6.28
C THR A 5 -2.42 -12.44 5.95
N TYR A 6 -1.35 -11.81 6.46
CA TYR A 6 -1.12 -10.40 6.19
C TYR A 6 -0.80 -10.16 4.70
N LEU A 7 0.11 -10.96 4.12
CA LEU A 7 0.41 -10.86 2.69
C LEU A 7 -0.84 -11.11 1.82
N ALA A 8 -1.66 -12.10 2.17
CA ALA A 8 -2.88 -12.42 1.42
C ALA A 8 -3.89 -11.26 1.43
N ILE A 9 -4.03 -10.57 2.57
CA ILE A 9 -4.88 -9.38 2.68
C ILE A 9 -4.32 -8.24 1.81
N LEU A 10 -3.00 -8.01 1.83
CA LEU A 10 -2.36 -6.97 1.02
C LEU A 10 -2.54 -7.24 -0.48
N VAL A 11 -2.23 -8.46 -0.92
CA VAL A 11 -2.40 -8.87 -2.32
C VAL A 11 -3.88 -8.81 -2.72
N GLY A 12 -4.78 -9.34 -1.89
CA GLY A 12 -6.21 -9.28 -2.13
C GLY A 12 -6.73 -7.85 -2.29
N THR A 13 -6.26 -6.93 -1.43
CA THR A 13 -6.60 -5.51 -1.49
C THR A 13 -6.07 -4.86 -2.76
N LEU A 14 -4.82 -5.16 -3.14
CA LEU A 14 -4.22 -4.63 -4.37
C LEU A 14 -4.98 -5.13 -5.61
N LEU A 15 -5.30 -6.43 -5.68
CA LEU A 15 -6.06 -7.00 -6.79
C LEU A 15 -7.47 -6.39 -6.89
N ALA A 16 -8.12 -6.20 -5.74
CA ALA A 16 -9.43 -5.55 -5.66
C ALA A 16 -9.41 -4.08 -6.11
N ALA A 17 -8.27 -3.39 -6.02
CA ALA A 17 -8.10 -2.04 -6.56
C ALA A 17 -7.59 -2.05 -8.02
N ALA A 18 -6.79 -3.05 -8.40
CA ALA A 18 -6.12 -3.13 -9.70
C ALA A 18 -7.10 -3.17 -10.88
N TRP A 19 -8.31 -3.72 -10.70
CA TRP A 19 -9.32 -3.70 -11.76
C TRP A 19 -9.70 -2.28 -12.20
N LEU A 20 -9.56 -1.27 -11.32
CA LEU A 20 -9.82 0.14 -11.66
C LEU A 20 -8.87 0.68 -12.72
N GLN A 21 -7.68 0.09 -12.86
CA GLN A 21 -6.74 0.42 -13.92
C GLN A 21 -7.29 0.08 -15.33
N LEU A 22 -8.31 -0.78 -15.42
CA LEU A 22 -8.99 -1.12 -16.67
C LEU A 22 -9.99 -0.05 -17.12
N LEU A 23 -10.33 0.91 -16.25
CA LEU A 23 -11.22 2.02 -16.61
C LEU A 23 -10.51 2.97 -17.59
N PRO A 24 -11.16 3.32 -18.72
CA PRO A 24 -10.60 4.27 -19.68
C PRO A 24 -10.30 5.61 -19.00
N GLY A 25 -9.03 6.05 -19.00
CA GLY A 25 -8.59 7.31 -18.40
C GLY A 25 -7.85 7.17 -17.06
N VAL A 26 -7.91 6.00 -16.41
CA VAL A 26 -7.10 5.72 -15.22
C VAL A 26 -5.74 5.21 -15.66
N ASN A 27 -4.68 6.01 -15.46
CA ASN A 27 -3.32 5.60 -15.81
C ASN A 27 -2.29 5.90 -14.71
N VAL A 28 -2.36 5.13 -13.61
CA VAL A 28 -1.40 5.25 -12.50
C VAL A 28 -0.06 4.61 -12.88
N PHE A 29 -0.08 3.36 -13.33
CA PHE A 29 1.16 2.62 -13.63
C PHE A 29 1.93 3.14 -14.86
N GLY A 30 1.28 3.83 -15.80
CA GLY A 30 1.96 4.48 -16.93
C GLY A 30 2.68 5.78 -16.57
N GLN A 31 2.56 6.26 -15.32
CA GLN A 31 3.21 7.48 -14.85
C GLN A 31 4.06 7.21 -13.59
N PRO A 32 5.12 6.38 -13.70
CA PRO A 32 5.88 5.88 -12.56
C PRO A 32 6.50 7.01 -11.72
N ARG A 33 6.92 8.11 -12.35
CA ARG A 33 7.45 9.28 -11.64
C ARG A 33 6.40 9.92 -10.72
N ARG A 34 5.16 10.11 -11.20
CA ARG A 34 4.09 10.72 -10.39
C ARG A 34 3.64 9.77 -9.28
N TRP A 35 3.54 8.49 -9.59
CA TRP A 35 3.25 7.44 -8.61
C TRP A 35 4.30 7.40 -7.50
N LEU A 36 5.59 7.36 -7.82
CA LEU A 36 6.65 7.40 -6.81
C LEU A 36 6.62 8.68 -5.96
N LEU A 37 6.39 9.83 -6.59
CA LEU A 37 6.25 11.11 -5.86
C LEU A 37 5.03 11.13 -4.94
N SER A 38 3.94 10.44 -5.28
CA SER A 38 2.78 10.34 -4.39
C SER A 38 2.98 9.41 -3.19
N LEU A 39 3.97 8.52 -3.24
CA LEU A 39 4.32 7.64 -2.12
C LEU A 39 5.27 8.29 -1.12
N LEU A 40 5.95 9.37 -1.53
CA LEU A 40 6.93 10.09 -0.70
C LEU A 40 6.40 10.46 0.70
N PRO A 41 5.17 10.99 0.87
CA PRO A 41 4.62 11.28 2.19
C PRO A 41 4.53 10.05 3.11
N GLY A 42 4.29 8.86 2.55
CA GLY A 42 4.22 7.61 3.29
C GLY A 42 5.56 7.21 3.93
N THR A 43 6.68 7.67 3.36
CA THR A 43 8.03 7.36 3.90
C THR A 43 8.26 7.96 5.29
N ALA A 44 7.68 9.13 5.58
CA ALA A 44 7.78 9.73 6.91
C ALA A 44 7.08 8.87 7.98
N PHE A 45 5.94 8.27 7.62
CA PHE A 45 5.21 7.35 8.49
C PHE A 45 5.91 6.00 8.62
N LEU A 46 6.55 5.50 7.55
CA LEU A 46 7.38 4.30 7.63
C LEU A 46 8.56 4.50 8.60
N VAL A 47 9.25 5.64 8.54
CA VAL A 47 10.33 5.96 9.48
C VAL A 47 9.81 6.04 10.91
N TRP A 48 8.66 6.68 11.12
CA TRP A 48 8.03 6.72 12.43
C TRP A 48 7.69 5.32 12.94
N ASP A 49 7.16 4.45 12.07
CA ASP A 49 6.79 3.09 12.43
C ASP A 49 7.99 2.25 12.88
N VAL A 50 9.14 2.38 12.19
CA VAL A 50 10.42 1.78 12.63
C VAL A 50 10.78 2.25 14.04
N VAL A 51 10.75 3.56 14.30
CA VAL A 51 11.12 4.13 15.61
C VAL A 51 10.20 3.62 16.74
N VAL A 52 8.90 3.55 16.47
CA VAL A 52 7.89 3.12 17.45
C VAL A 52 8.00 1.61 17.71
N ALA A 53 8.26 0.81 16.68
CA ALA A 53 8.48 -0.62 16.78
C ALA A 53 9.77 -0.95 17.57
N GLU A 54 10.86 -0.24 17.31
CA GLU A 54 12.12 -0.39 18.07
C GLU A 54 11.95 -0.02 19.55
N ARG A 55 11.10 0.96 19.86
CA ARG A 55 10.78 1.36 21.24
C ARG A 55 9.81 0.42 21.95
N GLY A 56 9.27 -0.59 21.25
CA GLY A 56 8.33 -1.55 21.81
C GLY A 56 6.98 -0.94 22.18
N TRP A 57 6.63 0.22 21.62
CA TRP A 57 5.32 0.85 21.83
C TRP A 57 4.20 0.01 21.22
N TRP A 58 4.51 -0.72 20.14
CA TRP A 58 3.68 -1.79 19.59
C TRP A 58 4.54 -2.90 19.00
N ALA A 59 3.93 -4.07 18.81
CA ALA A 59 4.58 -5.23 18.24
C ALA A 59 3.69 -5.85 17.15
N PHE A 60 4.35 -6.43 16.15
CA PHE A 60 3.69 -7.14 15.06
C PHE A 60 3.55 -8.62 15.41
N ALA A 61 2.36 -9.16 15.20
CA ALA A 61 2.05 -10.56 15.50
C ALA A 61 2.75 -11.50 14.50
N GLU A 62 3.82 -12.15 14.95
CA GLU A 62 4.67 -13.01 14.11
C GLU A 62 3.92 -14.14 13.42
N GLN A 63 2.87 -14.65 14.09
CA GLN A 63 1.98 -15.69 13.58
C GLN A 63 1.23 -15.34 12.27
N TYR A 64 1.18 -14.06 11.88
CA TYR A 64 0.53 -13.59 10.65
C TYR A 64 1.49 -13.03 9.60
N THR A 65 2.78 -13.01 9.90
CA THR A 65 3.85 -12.49 9.03
C THR A 65 4.79 -13.61 8.59
N LEU A 66 5.47 -13.44 7.46
CA LEU A 66 6.31 -14.45 6.82
C LEU A 66 7.63 -14.71 7.52
N GLY A 67 8.06 -13.82 8.41
CA GLY A 67 9.31 -13.94 9.17
C GLY A 67 10.43 -12.98 8.76
N PRO A 68 10.67 -12.64 7.47
CA PRO A 68 11.66 -11.64 7.10
C PRO A 68 11.32 -10.27 7.69
N ARG A 69 12.30 -9.70 8.41
CA ARG A 69 12.21 -8.35 8.97
C ARG A 69 13.28 -7.45 8.35
N ILE A 70 12.90 -6.23 7.99
CA ILE A 70 13.80 -5.18 7.49
C ILE A 70 13.63 -3.98 8.43
N LEU A 71 14.73 -3.49 9.01
CA LEU A 71 14.68 -2.41 10.02
C LEU A 71 13.70 -2.70 11.17
N GLY A 72 13.64 -3.96 11.63
CA GLY A 72 12.74 -4.41 12.69
C GLY A 72 11.28 -4.66 12.27
N LEU A 73 10.86 -4.14 11.10
CA LEU A 73 9.50 -4.29 10.59
C LEU A 73 9.34 -5.56 9.73
N PRO A 74 8.20 -6.25 9.79
CA PRO A 74 7.85 -7.29 8.83
C PRO A 74 7.87 -6.77 7.39
N LEU A 75 8.25 -7.61 6.42
CA LEU A 75 8.24 -7.25 5.00
C LEU A 75 6.85 -6.77 4.54
N GLU A 76 5.79 -7.36 5.08
CA GLU A 76 4.41 -7.01 4.79
C GLU A 76 4.07 -5.59 5.23
N GLU A 77 4.65 -5.10 6.32
CA GLU A 77 4.44 -3.73 6.79
C GLU A 77 5.07 -2.72 5.82
N ILE A 78 6.26 -3.02 5.32
CA ILE A 78 6.89 -2.20 4.28
C ILE A 78 6.05 -2.23 2.99
N ALA A 79 5.51 -3.40 2.63
CA ALA A 79 4.60 -3.53 1.50
C ALA A 79 3.29 -2.77 1.71
N PHE A 80 2.80 -2.64 2.94
CA PHE A 80 1.60 -1.85 3.27
C PHE A 80 1.76 -0.37 2.85
N PHE A 81 2.90 0.24 3.15
CA PHE A 81 3.21 1.62 2.75
C PHE A 81 3.32 1.82 1.23
N LEU A 82 3.44 0.74 0.45
CA LEU A 82 3.40 0.77 -1.00
C LEU A 82 1.99 0.50 -1.54
N VAL A 83 1.36 -0.58 -1.05
CA VAL A 83 0.10 -1.11 -1.55
C VAL A 83 -1.06 -0.17 -1.23
N VAL A 84 -1.21 0.24 0.03
CA VAL A 84 -2.39 1.00 0.46
C VAL A 84 -2.47 2.37 -0.20
N PRO A 85 -1.39 3.18 -0.25
CA PRO A 85 -1.44 4.43 -0.99
C PRO A 85 -1.69 4.22 -2.49
N THR A 86 -1.13 3.16 -3.09
CA THR A 86 -1.39 2.83 -4.50
C THR A 86 -2.87 2.54 -4.75
N CYS A 87 -3.53 1.77 -3.87
CA CYS A 87 -4.97 1.52 -3.93
C CYS A 87 -5.78 2.81 -3.79
N ALA A 88 -5.38 3.71 -2.88
CA ALA A 88 -6.04 5.00 -2.69
C ALA A 88 -5.93 5.89 -3.94
N ILE A 89 -4.76 5.93 -4.59
CA ILE A 89 -4.54 6.68 -5.83
C ILE A 89 -5.40 6.11 -6.97
N LEU A 90 -5.44 4.78 -7.13
CA LEU A 90 -6.30 4.11 -8.11
C LEU A 90 -7.78 4.48 -7.92
N GLY A 91 -8.26 4.44 -6.68
CA GLY A 91 -9.61 4.87 -6.32
C GLY A 91 -9.89 6.33 -6.65
N TYR A 92 -8.97 7.23 -6.29
CA TYR A 92 -9.08 8.66 -6.57
C TYR A 92 -9.13 8.95 -8.08
N GLU A 93 -8.24 8.34 -8.86
CA GLU A 93 -8.18 8.49 -10.31
C GLU A 93 -9.46 7.97 -10.98
N ALA A 94 -9.99 6.83 -10.52
CA ALA A 94 -11.24 6.28 -11.02
C ALA A 94 -12.42 7.24 -10.78
N VAL A 95 -12.57 7.75 -9.55
CA VAL A 95 -13.61 8.73 -9.22
C VAL A 95 -13.45 10.00 -10.05
N ARG A 96 -12.24 10.52 -10.17
CA ARG A 96 -11.96 11.73 -10.98
C ARG A 96 -12.35 11.54 -12.44
N THR A 97 -12.02 10.38 -13.01
CA THR A 97 -12.32 10.05 -14.41
C THR A 97 -13.83 9.96 -14.66
N VAL A 98 -14.56 9.28 -13.77
CA VAL A 98 -16.02 9.17 -13.86
C VAL A 98 -16.71 10.54 -13.72
N LEU A 99 -16.24 11.39 -12.81
CA LEU A 99 -16.79 12.74 -12.63
C LEU A 99 -16.48 13.65 -13.82
N ALA A 100 -15.30 13.53 -14.43
CA ALA A 100 -14.93 14.29 -15.61
C ALA A 100 -15.78 13.90 -16.84
N ALA A 101 -16.10 12.61 -17.01
CA ALA A 101 -16.94 12.12 -18.10
C ALA A 101 -18.43 12.52 -17.98
N ARG A 102 -18.88 12.97 -16.80
CA ARG A 102 -20.25 13.46 -16.56
C ARG A 102 -20.43 14.95 -16.84
N ARG A 103 -19.34 15.70 -17.08
CA ARG A 103 -19.38 17.12 -17.46
C ARG A 103 -19.33 17.25 -18.97
#